data_AF-A0AA39P0L9-F1
#
_entry.id   AF-A0AA39P0L9-F1
#
_cell.length_a   1.000
_cell.length_b   1.000
_cell.length_c   1.000
_cell.angle_alpha   90.00
_cell.angle_beta   90.00
_cell.angle_gamma   90.00
#
_symmetry.space_group_name_H-M   'P 1'
#
loop_
_entity.id
_entity.type
_entity.pdbx_description
1 polymer ?
#
loop_
_entity_poly.entity_id
_entity_poly.type
_entity_poly.pdbx_seq_one_letter_code
_entity_poly.pdbx_strand_id
1 'polypeptide(L)'
;MPIHTSLVTEALPSAKGAYSAKNVKESEAEHGYLHAELLALGLTEVPWEGFNPWPIVDHEGCIVAVMAGQPHDPSYSAACMEAHDTILREGTAVNFCKPSTSHRHGDFPAVNVGISYGKGQRVPLRLQNSALAAIINRLVGSEAVMRMATYASASLNLWAPRLHRHYADHLDVLYLKLPNLRPNFA
;
A
#
# COMPACT_ATOMS: atom_id res chain seq x y z
N MET A 1 14.85 -9.74 14.08
CA MET A 1 14.80 -11.21 14.13
C MET A 1 13.59 -11.67 13.35
N PRO A 2 13.62 -12.82 12.67
CA PRO A 2 12.43 -13.37 12.02
C PRO A 2 11.39 -13.80 13.06
N ILE A 3 10.11 -13.57 12.75
CA ILE A 3 8.96 -14.08 13.51
C ILE A 3 8.51 -15.36 12.82
N HIS A 4 8.63 -16.48 13.52
CA HIS A 4 8.22 -17.78 13.01
C HIS A 4 6.74 -18.03 13.27
N THR A 5 6.03 -18.52 12.27
CA THR A 5 4.62 -18.89 12.35
C THR A 5 4.42 -20.36 11.98
N SER A 6 3.30 -20.94 12.41
CA SER A 6 2.88 -22.28 11.98
C SER A 6 2.15 -22.28 10.62
N LEU A 7 2.19 -21.15 9.89
CA LEU A 7 1.52 -21.00 8.62
C LEU A 7 2.07 -22.00 7.59
N VAL A 8 1.18 -22.68 6.88
CA VAL A 8 1.52 -23.54 5.75
C VAL A 8 1.07 -22.82 4.48
N THR A 9 1.97 -22.01 3.91
CA THR A 9 1.65 -21.11 2.79
C THR A 9 1.12 -21.86 1.58
N GLU A 10 1.67 -23.04 1.29
CA GLU A 10 1.26 -23.87 0.15
C GLU A 10 -0.18 -24.40 0.27
N ALA A 11 -0.70 -24.53 1.49
CA ALA A 11 -2.06 -24.99 1.74
C ALA A 11 -3.10 -23.86 1.65
N LEU A 12 -2.67 -22.60 1.52
CA LEU A 12 -3.59 -21.46 1.51
C LEU A 12 -4.42 -21.43 0.23
N PRO A 13 -5.76 -21.26 0.34
CA PRO A 13 -6.62 -21.23 -0.83
C PRO A 13 -6.40 -19.96 -1.66
N SER A 14 -5.96 -20.13 -2.90
CA SER A 14 -5.82 -19.05 -3.86
C SER A 14 -6.90 -19.10 -4.95
N ALA A 15 -7.13 -17.95 -5.61
CA ALA A 15 -7.95 -17.88 -6.82
C ALA A 15 -7.26 -18.63 -7.98
N LYS A 16 -7.98 -18.89 -9.08
CA LYS A 16 -7.44 -19.63 -10.24
C LYS A 16 -6.14 -19.03 -10.82
N GLY A 17 -5.93 -17.72 -10.65
CA GLY A 17 -4.70 -17.03 -11.06
C GLY A 17 -3.55 -17.12 -10.04
N ALA A 18 -3.75 -17.76 -8.88
CA ALA A 18 -2.82 -17.88 -7.75
C ALA A 18 -2.37 -16.56 -7.07
N TYR A 19 -2.46 -15.40 -7.75
CA TYR A 19 -2.01 -14.10 -7.24
C TYR A 19 -3.00 -13.38 -6.30
N SER A 20 -4.16 -13.96 -6.03
CA SER A 20 -5.17 -13.36 -5.16
C SER A 20 -5.75 -14.41 -4.24
N ALA A 21 -5.87 -14.08 -2.95
CA ALA A 21 -6.60 -14.90 -2.00
C ALA A 21 -8.08 -15.02 -2.40
N LYS A 22 -8.73 -16.12 -2.02
CA LYS A 22 -10.18 -16.24 -2.20
C LYS A 22 -10.90 -15.24 -1.31
N ASN A 23 -11.88 -14.53 -1.88
CA ASN A 23 -12.74 -13.65 -1.09
C ASN A 23 -13.57 -14.49 -0.11
N VAL A 24 -13.39 -14.26 1.17
CA VAL A 24 -14.29 -14.73 2.23
C VAL A 24 -15.24 -13.59 2.55
N LYS A 25 -16.55 -13.87 2.63
CA LYS A 25 -17.52 -12.92 3.15
C LYS A 25 -17.38 -12.90 4.66
N GLU A 26 -16.62 -11.96 5.19
CA GLU A 26 -16.58 -11.71 6.63
C GLU A 26 -17.77 -10.84 7.04
N SER A 27 -18.48 -11.26 8.09
CA SER A 27 -19.60 -10.55 8.70
C SER A 27 -19.18 -9.46 9.67
N GLU A 28 -17.89 -9.37 10.02
CA GLU A 28 -17.39 -8.57 11.16
C GLU A 28 -16.45 -7.43 10.77
N ALA A 29 -16.40 -7.01 9.50
CA ALA A 29 -15.42 -6.03 9.00
C ALA A 29 -15.44 -4.65 9.69
N GLU A 30 -16.49 -4.33 10.45
CA GLU A 30 -16.65 -3.08 11.20
C GLU A 30 -16.46 -3.24 12.72
N HIS A 31 -16.16 -4.46 13.20
CA HIS A 31 -15.98 -4.69 14.63
C HIS A 31 -14.57 -4.29 15.07
N GLY A 32 -14.49 -3.30 15.97
CA GLY A 32 -13.24 -2.98 16.66
C GLY A 32 -13.02 -3.96 17.82
N TYR A 33 -11.86 -4.61 17.85
CA TYR A 33 -11.47 -5.49 18.95
C TYR A 33 -10.62 -4.73 19.97
N LEU A 34 -10.89 -4.94 21.24
CA LEU A 34 -9.99 -4.58 22.33
C LEU A 34 -8.78 -5.51 22.32
N HIS A 35 -7.65 -5.01 22.84
CA HIS A 35 -6.42 -5.79 22.93
C HIS A 35 -6.61 -7.13 23.67
N ALA A 36 -7.34 -7.14 24.78
CA ALA A 36 -7.64 -8.36 25.53
C ALA A 36 -8.49 -9.37 24.74
N GLU A 37 -9.36 -8.90 23.85
CA GLU A 37 -10.18 -9.76 22.99
C GLU A 37 -9.31 -10.45 21.93
N LEU A 38 -8.36 -9.72 21.32
CA LEU A 38 -7.42 -10.30 20.38
C LEU A 38 -6.55 -11.38 21.03
N LEU A 39 -6.09 -11.16 22.26
CA LEU A 39 -5.36 -12.18 23.02
C LEU A 39 -6.25 -13.40 23.32
N ALA A 40 -7.52 -13.18 23.68
CA ALA A 40 -8.48 -14.26 23.91
C ALA A 40 -8.79 -15.07 22.64
N LEU A 41 -8.70 -14.44 21.45
CA LEU A 41 -8.78 -15.11 20.14
C LEU A 41 -7.50 -15.88 19.78
N GLY A 42 -6.47 -15.85 20.62
CA GLY A 42 -5.21 -16.55 20.41
C GLY A 42 -4.21 -15.80 19.52
N LEU A 43 -4.44 -14.51 19.23
CA LEU A 43 -3.42 -13.69 18.58
C LEU A 43 -2.25 -13.46 19.53
N THR A 44 -1.06 -13.39 18.95
CA THR A 44 0.18 -13.13 19.70
C THR A 44 0.59 -11.67 19.49
N GLU A 45 0.83 -10.97 20.60
CA GLU A 45 1.43 -9.63 20.54
C GLU A 45 2.92 -9.73 20.23
N VAL A 46 3.37 -8.88 19.30
CA VAL A 46 4.77 -8.75 18.95
C VAL A 46 5.23 -7.33 19.27
N PRO A 47 6.03 -7.11 20.33
CA PRO A 47 6.52 -5.78 20.66
C PRO A 47 7.51 -5.34 19.58
N TRP A 48 7.17 -4.27 18.86
CA TRP A 48 7.97 -3.77 17.75
C TRP A 48 8.04 -2.24 17.75
N GLU A 49 9.25 -1.73 17.89
CA GLU A 49 9.54 -0.28 17.94
C GLU A 49 9.39 0.42 16.56
N GLY A 50 9.18 -0.31 15.47
CA GLY A 50 8.96 0.28 14.14
C GLY A 50 10.23 0.73 13.39
N PHE A 51 11.44 0.48 13.92
CA PHE A 51 12.69 0.86 13.26
C PHE A 51 13.31 -0.28 12.44
N ASN A 52 13.62 -1.38 13.11
CA ASN A 52 14.32 -2.50 12.50
C ASN A 52 13.34 -3.41 11.75
N PRO A 53 13.69 -3.89 10.55
CA PRO A 53 12.80 -4.74 9.79
C PRO A 53 12.74 -6.16 10.36
N TRP A 54 11.52 -6.68 10.55
CA TRP A 54 11.29 -8.02 11.10
C TRP A 54 10.46 -8.83 10.08
N PRO A 55 11.07 -9.81 9.39
CA PRO A 55 10.33 -10.67 8.48
C PRO A 55 9.46 -11.66 9.27
N ILE A 56 8.26 -11.91 8.77
CA ILE A 56 7.35 -12.95 9.26
C ILE A 56 7.49 -14.13 8.30
N VAL A 57 7.87 -15.28 8.84
CA VAL A 57 8.13 -16.49 8.07
C VAL A 57 7.13 -17.58 8.39
N ASP A 58 6.84 -18.38 7.38
CA ASP A 58 6.02 -19.58 7.50
C ASP A 58 6.80 -20.74 8.12
N HIS A 59 6.17 -21.92 8.21
CA HIS A 59 6.76 -23.10 8.82
C HIS A 59 8.03 -23.63 8.12
N GLU A 60 8.27 -23.26 6.86
CA GLU A 60 9.48 -23.64 6.09
C GLU A 60 10.52 -22.51 6.05
N GLY A 61 10.25 -21.38 6.71
CA GLY A 61 11.13 -20.22 6.70
C GLY A 61 10.93 -19.31 5.48
N CYS A 62 9.89 -19.51 4.67
CA CYS A 62 9.55 -18.61 3.57
C CYS A 62 8.97 -17.29 4.12
N ILE A 63 9.45 -16.16 3.61
CA ILE A 63 8.95 -14.83 4.02
C ILE A 63 7.56 -14.61 3.43
N VAL A 64 6.55 -14.47 4.29
CA VAL A 64 5.14 -14.25 3.90
C VAL A 64 4.69 -12.82 4.11
N ALA A 65 5.32 -12.10 5.04
CA ALA A 65 5.10 -10.69 5.30
C ALA A 65 6.35 -10.08 5.93
N VAL A 66 6.46 -8.75 5.90
CA VAL A 66 7.58 -8.05 6.54
C VAL A 66 7.07 -6.80 7.22
N MET A 67 7.41 -6.65 8.50
CA MET A 67 7.34 -5.37 9.19
C MET A 67 8.59 -4.58 8.79
N ALA A 68 8.49 -3.74 7.77
CA ALA A 68 9.66 -3.19 7.05
C ALA A 68 10.44 -2.12 7.83
N GLY A 69 9.88 -1.58 8.91
CA GLY A 69 10.52 -0.59 9.78
C GLY A 69 10.45 0.82 9.21
N GLN A 70 11.53 1.57 9.40
CA GLN A 70 11.74 2.86 8.76
C GLN A 70 13.23 3.10 8.49
N PRO A 71 13.60 3.99 7.57
CA PRO A 71 14.99 4.38 7.36
C PRO A 71 15.64 4.91 8.63
N HIS A 72 16.94 4.65 8.82
CA HIS A 72 17.76 5.28 9.87
C HIS A 72 18.14 6.73 9.51
N ASP A 73 17.17 7.49 9.02
CA ASP A 73 17.29 8.92 8.74
C ASP A 73 16.37 9.67 9.70
N PRO A 74 16.91 10.49 10.63
CA PRO A 74 16.12 11.25 11.59
C PRO A 74 15.06 12.17 10.96
N SER A 75 15.27 12.59 9.70
CA SER A 75 14.31 13.43 8.96
C SER A 75 13.14 12.66 8.37
N TYR A 76 13.18 11.31 8.34
CA TYR A 76 12.12 10.51 7.71
C TYR A 76 10.79 10.66 8.45
N SER A 77 10.77 10.57 9.77
CA SER A 77 9.53 10.73 10.54
C SER A 77 8.94 12.13 10.39
N ALA A 78 9.79 13.17 10.29
CA ALA A 78 9.34 14.53 10.01
C ALA A 78 8.71 14.63 8.61
N ALA A 79 9.30 14.00 7.59
CA ALA A 79 8.71 13.93 6.26
C ALA A 79 7.36 13.19 6.25
N CYS A 80 7.20 12.11 7.01
CA CYS A 80 5.89 11.44 7.15
C CYS A 80 4.83 12.36 7.75
N MET A 81 5.19 13.15 8.77
CA MET A 81 4.30 14.15 9.37
C MET A 81 3.97 15.28 8.39
N GLU A 82 4.95 15.75 7.61
CA GLU A 82 4.72 16.76 6.58
C GLU A 82 3.79 16.25 5.47
N ALA A 83 3.95 15.00 5.05
CA ALA A 83 3.06 14.35 4.09
C ALA A 83 1.63 14.26 4.65
N HIS A 84 1.48 13.83 5.91
CA HIS A 84 0.20 13.81 6.62
C HIS A 84 -0.46 15.19 6.64
N ASP A 85 0.25 16.23 7.08
CA ASP A 85 -0.28 17.58 7.19
C ASP A 85 -0.66 18.13 5.82
N THR A 86 0.09 17.77 4.79
CA THR A 86 -0.19 18.16 3.41
C THR A 86 -1.41 17.46 2.85
N ILE A 87 -1.59 16.18 3.13
CA ILE A 87 -2.82 15.45 2.76
C ILE A 87 -4.04 16.07 3.45
N LEU A 88 -3.96 16.37 4.75
CA LEU A 88 -5.08 16.96 5.50
C LEU A 88 -5.41 18.38 5.03
N ARG A 89 -4.39 19.23 4.84
CA ARG A 89 -4.57 20.62 4.38
C ARG A 89 -5.20 20.67 2.99
N GLU A 90 -4.74 19.81 2.09
CA GLU A 90 -5.29 19.74 0.74
C GLU A 90 -6.69 19.10 0.72
N GLY A 91 -6.93 18.08 1.56
CA GLY A 91 -8.22 17.42 1.68
C GLY A 91 -9.32 18.31 2.28
N THR A 92 -8.99 19.13 3.28
CA THR A 92 -9.95 20.07 3.89
C THR A 92 -10.38 21.19 2.93
N ALA A 93 -9.57 21.52 1.94
CA ALA A 93 -9.90 22.48 0.90
C ALA A 93 -10.89 21.93 -0.16
N VAL A 94 -11.27 20.65 -0.08
CA VAL A 94 -12.09 19.96 -1.07
C VAL A 94 -13.47 19.63 -0.54
N ASN A 95 -14.49 19.98 -1.32
CA ASN A 95 -15.85 19.49 -1.10
C ASN A 95 -16.02 18.10 -1.75
N PHE A 96 -15.68 17.05 -1.00
CA PHE A 96 -15.91 15.68 -1.44
C PHE A 96 -17.41 15.33 -1.42
N CYS A 97 -17.87 14.57 -2.42
CA CYS A 97 -19.24 14.06 -2.44
C CYS A 97 -19.38 12.88 -1.45
N LYS A 98 -20.53 12.73 -0.79
CA LYS A 98 -20.79 11.63 0.18
C LYS A 98 -20.39 10.21 -0.30
N PRO A 99 -20.56 9.82 -1.58
CA PRO A 99 -20.12 8.50 -2.06
C PRO A 99 -18.60 8.31 -2.08
N SER A 100 -17.82 9.39 -2.03
CA SER A 100 -16.35 9.35 -1.99
C SER A 100 -15.76 9.30 -0.58
N THR A 101 -16.60 9.39 0.46
CA THR A 101 -16.15 9.51 1.86
C THR A 101 -16.45 8.30 2.73
N SER A 102 -17.15 7.28 2.21
CA SER A 102 -17.41 6.04 2.93
C SER A 102 -17.19 4.85 1.99
N HIS A 103 -16.28 3.97 2.37
CA HIS A 103 -15.87 2.81 1.59
C HIS A 103 -15.27 1.73 2.49
N ARG A 104 -14.97 0.55 1.94
CA ARG A 104 -14.42 -0.61 2.67
C ARG A 104 -13.16 -0.30 3.50
N HIS A 105 -12.41 0.74 3.14
CA HIS A 105 -11.17 1.12 3.84
C HIS A 105 -11.39 2.11 5.00
N GLY A 106 -12.63 2.54 5.25
CA GLY A 106 -13.00 3.49 6.31
C GLY A 106 -13.82 4.68 5.81
N ASP A 107 -14.15 5.57 6.75
CA ASP A 107 -14.93 6.79 6.49
C ASP A 107 -14.01 8.00 6.31
N PHE A 108 -13.35 8.05 5.16
CA PHE A 108 -12.54 9.19 4.75
C PHE A 108 -12.60 9.38 3.23
N PRO A 109 -12.37 10.61 2.73
CA PRO A 109 -12.22 10.83 1.30
C PRO A 109 -11.04 10.05 0.72
N ALA A 110 -11.28 9.28 -0.34
CA ALA A 110 -10.21 8.62 -1.08
C ALA A 110 -10.27 8.94 -2.57
N VAL A 111 -9.09 9.19 -3.15
CA VAL A 111 -8.94 9.48 -4.58
C VAL A 111 -7.86 8.60 -5.17
N ASN A 112 -8.20 7.87 -6.23
CA ASN A 112 -7.25 7.01 -6.93
C ASN A 112 -6.40 7.83 -7.89
N VAL A 113 -5.08 7.61 -7.88
CA VAL A 113 -4.13 8.21 -8.82
C VAL A 113 -3.25 7.14 -9.43
N GLY A 114 -2.93 7.30 -10.72
CA GLY A 114 -2.04 6.39 -11.44
C GLY A 114 -2.67 5.82 -12.70
N ILE A 115 -2.24 4.63 -13.08
CA ILE A 115 -2.65 3.94 -14.30
C ILE A 115 -3.74 2.93 -13.94
N SER A 116 -4.81 2.93 -14.72
CA SER A 116 -5.89 1.95 -14.65
C SER A 116 -5.93 1.14 -15.94
N TYR A 117 -6.15 -0.16 -15.80
CA TYR A 117 -6.43 -1.07 -16.89
C TYR A 117 -7.45 -2.12 -16.42
N GLY A 118 -8.54 -2.27 -17.15
CA GLY A 118 -9.65 -3.17 -16.80
C GLY A 118 -11.03 -2.50 -16.96
N LYS A 119 -12.08 -3.13 -16.42
CA LYS A 119 -13.48 -2.64 -16.48
C LYS A 119 -13.97 -2.27 -17.90
N GLY A 120 -13.54 -3.02 -18.92
CA GLY A 120 -13.90 -2.79 -20.33
C GLY A 120 -12.96 -1.86 -21.10
N GLN A 121 -11.94 -1.30 -20.47
CA GLN A 121 -10.89 -0.54 -21.16
C GLN A 121 -10.05 -1.46 -22.06
N ARG A 122 -9.82 -1.05 -23.31
CA ARG A 122 -8.97 -1.79 -24.27
C ARG A 122 -7.48 -1.44 -24.16
N VAL A 123 -7.18 -0.26 -23.64
CA VAL A 123 -5.82 0.26 -23.44
C VAL A 123 -5.67 0.82 -22.03
N PRO A 124 -4.49 0.71 -21.39
CA PRO A 124 -4.22 1.36 -20.11
C PRO A 124 -4.36 2.87 -20.23
N LEU A 125 -4.97 3.49 -19.22
CA LEU A 125 -5.19 4.93 -19.17
C LEU A 125 -4.82 5.49 -17.80
N ARG A 126 -4.33 6.74 -17.79
CA ARG A 126 -4.14 7.47 -16.53
C ARG A 126 -5.49 7.91 -15.98
N LEU A 127 -5.68 7.74 -14.67
CA LEU A 127 -6.89 8.19 -13.99
C LEU A 127 -7.02 9.72 -14.11
N GLN A 128 -8.18 10.16 -14.59
CA GLN A 128 -8.52 11.57 -14.70
C GLN A 128 -9.19 12.02 -13.42
N ASN A 129 -8.54 12.93 -12.71
CA ASN A 129 -9.02 13.44 -11.43
C ASN A 129 -9.74 14.79 -11.53
N SER A 130 -10.07 15.23 -12.75
CA SER A 130 -10.89 16.42 -13.04
C SER A 130 -10.57 17.62 -12.12
N ALA A 131 -11.55 18.10 -11.34
CA ALA A 131 -11.39 19.23 -10.42
C ALA A 131 -10.28 19.03 -9.35
N LEU A 132 -9.91 17.80 -9.03
CA LEU A 132 -8.89 17.45 -8.04
C LEU A 132 -7.48 17.33 -8.64
N ALA A 133 -7.32 17.48 -9.96
CA ALA A 133 -6.04 17.27 -10.63
C ALA A 133 -4.93 18.17 -10.07
N ALA A 134 -5.23 19.44 -9.77
CA ALA A 134 -4.26 20.38 -9.21
C ALA A 134 -3.78 19.93 -7.82
N ILE A 135 -4.70 19.51 -6.96
CA ILE A 135 -4.40 19.01 -5.61
C ILE A 135 -3.54 17.76 -5.68
N ILE A 136 -3.94 16.80 -6.51
CA ILE A 136 -3.22 15.53 -6.64
C ILE A 136 -1.84 15.74 -7.21
N ASN A 137 -1.65 16.67 -8.16
CA ASN A 137 -0.32 17.00 -8.65
C ASN A 137 0.55 17.62 -7.55
N ARG A 138 -0.01 18.43 -6.63
CA ARG A 138 0.73 18.94 -5.46
C ARG A 138 1.10 17.83 -4.48
N LEU A 139 0.16 16.94 -4.16
CA LEU A 139 0.42 15.80 -3.28
C LEU A 139 1.50 14.88 -3.85
N VAL A 140 1.37 14.51 -5.11
CA VAL A 140 2.30 13.60 -5.79
C VAL A 140 3.66 14.24 -6.04
N GLY A 141 3.71 15.57 -6.22
CA GLY A 141 4.95 16.33 -6.36
C GLY A 141 5.57 16.81 -5.04
N SER A 142 4.97 16.49 -3.89
CA SER A 142 5.53 16.83 -2.58
C SER A 142 6.74 15.94 -2.28
N GLU A 143 7.85 16.54 -1.87
CA GLU A 143 9.05 15.81 -1.47
C GLU A 143 8.77 14.81 -0.36
N ALA A 144 7.94 15.17 0.62
CA ALA A 144 7.52 14.32 1.71
C ALA A 144 6.82 13.04 1.22
N VAL A 145 5.88 13.17 0.28
CA VAL A 145 5.16 12.03 -0.30
C VAL A 145 6.07 11.18 -1.20
N MET A 146 6.91 11.81 -2.02
CA MET A 146 7.89 11.12 -2.86
C MET A 146 8.86 10.30 -2.02
N ARG A 147 9.26 10.81 -0.85
CA ARG A 147 10.13 10.13 0.10
C ARG A 147 9.48 8.88 0.70
N MET A 148 8.20 8.94 1.08
CA MET A 148 7.43 7.76 1.50
C MET A 148 7.33 6.72 0.38
N ALA A 149 7.03 7.14 -0.84
CA ALA A 149 6.94 6.26 -2.00
C ALA A 149 8.29 5.59 -2.33
N THR A 150 9.38 6.35 -2.21
CA THR A 150 10.75 5.86 -2.39
C THR A 150 11.08 4.80 -1.35
N TYR A 151 10.75 5.02 -0.08
CA TYR A 151 10.93 4.03 0.97
C TYR A 151 10.13 2.75 0.72
N ALA A 152 8.86 2.87 0.29
CA ALA A 152 8.03 1.71 -0.06
C ALA A 152 8.64 0.90 -1.22
N SER A 153 9.13 1.58 -2.28
CA SER A 153 9.81 0.95 -3.41
C SER A 153 11.12 0.25 -2.98
N ALA A 154 11.93 0.92 -2.16
CA ALA A 154 13.17 0.36 -1.63
C ALA A 154 12.91 -0.88 -0.74
N SER A 155 11.87 -0.82 0.09
CA SER A 155 11.45 -1.95 0.93
C SER A 155 11.01 -3.14 0.09
N LEU A 156 10.23 -2.91 -0.97
CA LEU A 156 9.84 -3.97 -1.90
C LEU A 156 11.04 -4.58 -2.62
N ASN A 157 12.01 -3.76 -3.04
CA ASN A 157 13.23 -4.25 -3.68
C ASN A 157 14.09 -5.08 -2.72
N LEU A 158 14.21 -4.65 -1.46
CA LEU A 158 14.98 -5.38 -0.45
C LEU A 158 14.37 -6.75 -0.14
N TRP A 159 13.06 -6.81 0.07
CA TRP A 159 12.38 -8.01 0.56
C TRP A 159 11.83 -8.92 -0.55
N ALA A 160 11.58 -8.38 -1.74
CA ALA A 160 11.08 -9.13 -2.90
C ALA A 160 11.73 -8.63 -4.22
N PRO A 161 13.06 -8.71 -4.38
CA PRO A 161 13.79 -8.11 -5.51
C PRO A 161 13.32 -8.62 -6.88
N ARG A 162 12.92 -9.89 -6.96
CA ARG A 162 12.38 -10.48 -8.20
C ARG A 162 11.03 -9.85 -8.57
N LEU A 163 10.18 -9.59 -7.59
CA LEU A 163 8.89 -8.95 -7.80
C LEU A 163 9.06 -7.46 -8.15
N HIS A 164 9.94 -6.76 -7.42
CA HIS A 164 10.28 -5.38 -7.73
C HIS A 164 10.79 -5.23 -9.17
N ARG A 165 11.75 -6.06 -9.59
CA ARG A 165 12.25 -6.09 -10.97
C ARG A 165 11.15 -6.39 -11.97
N HIS A 166 10.28 -7.36 -11.67
CA HIS A 166 9.14 -7.66 -12.54
C HIS A 166 8.26 -6.42 -12.75
N TYR A 167 7.92 -5.67 -11.70
CA TYR A 167 7.16 -4.42 -11.85
C TYR A 167 7.93 -3.37 -12.65
N ALA A 168 9.22 -3.16 -12.35
CA ALA A 168 10.05 -2.18 -13.03
C ALA A 168 10.14 -2.47 -14.55
N ASP A 169 10.53 -3.67 -14.93
CA ASP A 169 10.70 -4.07 -16.34
C ASP A 169 9.39 -3.90 -17.12
N HIS A 170 8.25 -4.28 -16.53
CA HIS A 170 6.96 -4.20 -17.21
C HIS A 170 6.40 -2.77 -17.28
N LEU A 171 6.65 -1.95 -16.26
CA LEU A 171 6.30 -0.53 -16.28
C LEU A 171 7.15 0.24 -17.29
N ASP A 172 8.44 -0.04 -17.40
CA ASP A 172 9.32 0.58 -18.39
C ASP A 172 8.85 0.27 -19.81
N VAL A 173 8.56 -1.00 -20.10
CA VAL A 173 7.97 -1.40 -21.39
C VAL A 173 6.63 -0.72 -21.64
N LEU A 174 5.81 -0.55 -20.61
CA LEU A 174 4.52 0.14 -20.71
C LEU A 174 4.70 1.63 -21.07
N TYR A 175 5.61 2.34 -20.40
CA TYR A 175 5.90 3.75 -20.65
C TYR A 175 6.53 3.98 -22.03
N LEU A 176 7.41 3.08 -22.47
CA LEU A 176 7.98 3.12 -23.82
C LEU A 176 6.90 2.96 -24.91
N LYS A 177 5.93 2.06 -24.70
CA LYS A 177 4.85 1.81 -25.66
C LYS A 177 3.75 2.86 -25.64
N LEU A 178 3.50 3.46 -24.48
CA LEU A 178 2.46 4.46 -24.27
C LEU A 178 3.06 5.72 -23.61
N PRO A 179 3.75 6.57 -24.39
CA PRO A 179 4.44 7.76 -23.86
C PRO A 179 3.52 8.80 -23.20
N ASN A 180 2.20 8.69 -23.42
CA ASN A 180 1.20 9.51 -22.77
C ASN A 180 0.92 9.08 -21.31
N LEU A 181 1.36 7.89 -20.90
CA LEU A 181 1.37 7.47 -19.50
C LEU A 181 2.60 8.07 -18.82
N ARG A 182 2.42 8.54 -17.59
CA ARG A 182 3.52 9.07 -16.78
C ARG A 182 3.52 8.40 -15.40
N PRO A 183 4.71 8.16 -14.82
CA PRO A 183 4.85 7.76 -13.43
C PRO A 183 4.09 8.72 -12.49
N ASN A 184 3.76 8.22 -11.30
CA ASN A 184 3.23 9.08 -10.26
C ASN A 184 4.36 9.98 -9.74
N PHE A 185 5.43 9.38 -9.25
CA PHE A 185 6.58 10.08 -8.69
C PHE A 185 7.70 10.14 -9.73
N ALA A 186 8.40 11.28 -9.79
CA ALA A 186 9.51 11.53 -10.68
C ALA A 186 10.82 11.63 -9.89
#